data_AF-A0A9P5Z8H6-F1
#
_entry.id   AF-A0A9P5Z8H6-F1
#
_cell.length_a   1.000
_cell.length_b   1.000
_cell.length_c   1.000
_cell.angle_alpha   90.00
_cell.angle_beta   90.00
_cell.angle_gamma   90.00
#
_symmetry.space_group_name_H-M   'P 1'
#
loop_
_entity.id
_entity.type
_entity.pdbx_description
1 polymer ?
#
loop_
_entity_poly.entity_id
_entity_poly.type
_entity_poly.pdbx_seq_one_letter_code
_entity_poly.pdbx_strand_id
1 'polypeptide(L)'
;MLSVSPDLSTSYIPIMNAIFSAQKLKITIDACQIFGPDTVFLQQAAHLTGGSYLFLERHDALLQYLIMAFLPPPAIRKVLAVPTQDKVDFRAACFCHKNIVDIGFVCSVCLSIFCQPVPVCSTCRTKFPIKTLKRLNAARPPAPSQRPSPAGTPVSRPAAHPADKHGVTAPHVTNGSRH
;
A
#
# COMPACT_ATOMS: atom_id res chain seq x y z
N MET A 1 6.76 -1.57 -10.97
CA MET A 1 5.33 -1.91 -10.97
C MET A 1 4.52 -0.63 -10.89
N LEU A 2 3.57 -0.44 -11.81
CA LEU A 2 2.60 0.66 -11.75
C LEU A 2 1.25 0.07 -11.37
N SER A 3 0.60 0.59 -10.34
CA SER A 3 -0.72 0.13 -9.92
C SER A 3 -1.76 1.24 -10.07
N VAL A 4 -2.86 0.88 -10.73
CA VAL A 4 -3.95 1.80 -11.13
C VAL A 4 -5.30 1.30 -10.59
N SER A 5 -5.34 0.08 -10.04
CA SER A 5 -6.56 -0.56 -9.55
C SER A 5 -6.29 -1.25 -8.21
N PRO A 6 -7.31 -1.43 -7.37
CA PRO A 6 -7.16 -2.19 -6.14
C PRO A 6 -6.71 -3.62 -6.41
N ASP A 7 -5.92 -4.18 -5.50
CA ASP A 7 -5.39 -5.53 -5.62
C ASP A 7 -6.51 -6.57 -5.58
N LEU A 8 -6.52 -7.47 -6.56
CA LEU A 8 -7.39 -8.65 -6.52
C LEU A 8 -6.72 -9.76 -5.75
N SER A 9 -7.38 -10.23 -4.70
CA SER A 9 -6.89 -11.33 -3.85
C SER A 9 -6.53 -12.63 -4.57
N THR A 10 -7.12 -12.91 -5.73
CA THR A 10 -6.79 -14.07 -6.57
C THR A 10 -5.35 -14.00 -7.09
N SER A 11 -4.84 -12.78 -7.31
CA SER A 11 -3.50 -12.53 -7.80
C SER A 11 -2.44 -12.51 -6.70
N TYR A 12 -2.83 -12.63 -5.42
CA TYR A 12 -1.90 -12.55 -4.29
C TYR A 12 -0.79 -13.61 -4.37
N ILE A 13 -1.16 -14.90 -4.52
CA ILE A 13 -0.20 -16.00 -4.55
C ILE A 13 0.81 -15.85 -5.70
N PRO A 14 0.40 -15.63 -6.97
CA PRO A 14 1.37 -15.45 -8.04
C PRO A 14 2.21 -14.18 -7.89
N ILE A 15 1.66 -13.07 -7.39
CA ILE A 15 2.41 -11.84 -7.16
C ILE A 15 3.47 -12.05 -6.07
N MET A 16 3.11 -12.64 -4.94
CA MET A 16 4.08 -12.92 -3.86
C MET A 16 5.18 -13.87 -4.29
N ASN A 17 4.84 -14.93 -5.03
CA ASN A 17 5.85 -15.84 -5.59
C ASN A 17 6.80 -15.12 -6.55
N ALA A 18 6.29 -14.19 -7.36
CA ALA A 18 7.11 -13.36 -8.24
C ALA A 18 8.04 -12.43 -7.44
N ILE A 19 7.54 -11.81 -6.36
CA ILE A 19 8.33 -10.96 -5.46
C ILE A 19 9.46 -11.77 -4.80
N PHE A 20 9.17 -12.94 -4.24
CA PHE A 20 10.20 -13.79 -3.62
C PHE A 20 11.23 -14.29 -4.63
N SER A 21 10.79 -14.57 -5.86
CA SER A 21 11.68 -14.95 -6.95
C SER A 21 12.61 -13.79 -7.32
N ALA A 22 12.07 -12.56 -7.45
CA ALA A 22 12.86 -11.37 -7.71
C ALA A 22 13.86 -11.09 -6.59
N GLN A 23 13.45 -11.23 -5.33
CA GLN A 23 14.34 -11.12 -4.16
C GLN A 23 15.50 -12.12 -4.24
N LYS A 24 15.22 -13.38 -4.58
CA LYS A 24 16.26 -14.43 -4.72
C LYS A 24 17.23 -14.13 -5.86
N LEU A 25 16.76 -13.51 -6.94
CA LEU A 25 17.56 -13.07 -8.07
C LEU A 25 18.25 -11.71 -7.84
N LYS A 26 18.05 -11.09 -6.66
CA LYS A 26 18.54 -9.74 -6.32
C LYS A 26 18.08 -8.67 -7.31
N ILE A 27 16.86 -8.82 -7.83
CA ILE A 27 16.20 -7.84 -8.70
C ILE A 27 15.35 -6.92 -7.81
N THR A 28 15.66 -5.63 -7.83
CA THR A 28 14.91 -4.60 -7.10
C THR A 28 13.58 -4.33 -7.78
N ILE A 29 12.49 -4.32 -7.02
CA ILE A 29 11.15 -3.95 -7.51
C ILE A 29 10.79 -2.57 -6.97
N ASP A 30 10.65 -1.62 -7.88
CA ASP A 30 10.06 -0.33 -7.56
C ASP A 30 8.56 -0.34 -7.82
N ALA A 31 7.78 0.30 -6.96
CA ALA A 31 6.34 0.33 -7.05
C ALA A 31 5.81 1.77 -7.01
N CYS A 32 4.87 2.08 -7.89
CA CYS A 32 4.18 3.37 -7.95
C CYS A 32 2.68 3.13 -7.93
N GLN A 33 2.00 3.63 -6.90
CA GLN A 33 0.55 3.62 -6.81
C GLN A 33 0.01 4.93 -7.39
N ILE A 34 -0.78 4.82 -8.46
CA ILE A 34 -1.39 5.96 -9.14
C ILE A 34 -2.80 6.19 -8.59
N PHE A 35 -3.63 5.15 -8.54
CA PHE A 35 -5.04 5.27 -8.10
C PHE A 35 -5.42 4.14 -7.15
N GLY A 36 -6.28 4.45 -6.17
CA GLY A 36 -6.81 3.48 -5.22
C GLY A 36 -6.17 3.57 -3.83
N PRO A 37 -6.67 2.76 -2.88
CA PRO A 37 -6.12 2.70 -1.53
C PRO A 37 -4.71 2.07 -1.54
N ASP A 38 -3.94 2.34 -0.49
CA ASP A 38 -2.62 1.75 -0.31
C ASP A 38 -2.68 0.22 -0.39
N THR A 39 -1.84 -0.31 -1.26
CA THR A 39 -1.70 -1.73 -1.54
C THR A 39 -0.55 -2.28 -0.71
N VAL A 40 -0.90 -3.00 0.35
CA VAL A 40 0.09 -3.59 1.28
C VAL A 40 1.10 -4.47 0.54
N PHE A 41 0.67 -5.20 -0.50
CA PHE A 41 1.53 -6.09 -1.26
C PHE A 41 2.60 -5.36 -2.07
N LEU A 42 2.30 -4.19 -2.65
CA LEU A 42 3.29 -3.40 -3.37
C LEU A 42 4.30 -2.77 -2.42
N GLN A 43 3.85 -2.37 -1.23
CA GLN A 43 4.75 -1.90 -0.19
C GLN A 43 5.70 -3.02 0.26
N GLN A 44 5.17 -4.23 0.48
CA GLN A 44 5.98 -5.41 0.79
C GLN A 44 6.95 -5.76 -0.36
N ALA A 45 6.51 -5.65 -1.61
CA ALA A 45 7.34 -5.93 -2.79
C ALA A 45 8.59 -5.04 -2.83
N ALA A 46 8.39 -3.72 -2.68
CA ALA A 46 9.47 -2.76 -2.65
C ALA A 46 10.40 -3.01 -1.46
N HIS A 47 9.85 -3.23 -0.27
CA HIS A 47 10.63 -3.47 0.94
C HIS A 47 11.48 -4.76 0.87
N LEU A 48 10.88 -5.89 0.48
CA LEU A 48 11.56 -7.19 0.42
C LEU A 48 12.69 -7.22 -0.62
N THR A 49 12.56 -6.44 -1.69
CA THR A 49 13.54 -6.37 -2.78
C THR A 49 14.52 -5.21 -2.64
N GLY A 50 14.34 -4.32 -1.65
CA GLY A 50 15.14 -3.11 -1.48
C GLY A 50 14.89 -2.03 -2.53
N GLY A 51 13.71 -2.04 -3.16
CA GLY A 51 13.22 -0.98 -4.04
C GLY A 51 12.50 0.14 -3.29
N SER A 52 11.84 1.01 -4.05
CA SER A 52 11.11 2.16 -3.53
C SER A 52 9.61 2.07 -3.84
N TYR A 53 8.77 2.43 -2.86
CA TYR A 53 7.33 2.62 -3.06
C TYR A 53 7.00 4.10 -3.10
N LEU A 54 6.22 4.51 -4.09
CA LEU A 54 5.72 5.87 -4.23
C LEU A 54 4.20 5.85 -4.36
N PHE A 55 3.52 6.69 -3.58
CA PHE A 55 2.12 7.00 -3.77
C PHE A 55 2.01 8.36 -4.47
N LEU A 56 1.32 8.42 -5.62
CA LEU A 56 1.15 9.66 -6.38
C LEU A 56 -0.01 10.49 -5.83
N GLU A 57 0.33 11.59 -5.15
CA GLU A 57 -0.65 12.59 -4.72
C GLU A 57 -1.11 13.51 -5.87
N ARG A 58 -0.20 13.85 -6.79
CA ARG A 58 -0.47 14.70 -7.96
C ARG A 58 -0.18 13.95 -9.25
N HIS A 59 -1.22 13.48 -9.92
CA HIS A 59 -1.11 12.70 -11.15
C HIS A 59 -0.52 13.50 -12.32
N ASP A 60 -0.72 14.82 -12.36
CA ASP A 60 -0.18 15.69 -13.42
C ASP A 60 1.35 15.72 -13.45
N ALA A 61 2.01 15.36 -12.34
CA ALA A 61 3.45 15.31 -12.21
C ALA A 61 4.04 13.89 -12.34
N LEU A 62 3.27 12.94 -12.89
CA LEU A 62 3.68 11.53 -13.02
C LEU A 62 5.09 11.37 -13.61
N LEU A 63 5.37 12.04 -14.73
CA LEU A 63 6.68 11.95 -15.38
C LEU A 63 7.83 12.41 -14.47
N GLN A 64 7.62 13.53 -13.77
CA GLN A 64 8.61 14.06 -12.83
C GLN A 64 8.90 13.07 -11.70
N TYR A 65 7.85 12.46 -11.13
CA TYR A 65 7.99 11.43 -10.11
C TYR A 65 8.72 10.18 -10.61
N LEU A 66 8.39 9.69 -11.81
CA LEU A 66 9.07 8.53 -12.41
C LEU A 66 10.56 8.80 -12.65
N ILE A 67 10.90 9.98 -13.17
CA ILE A 67 12.29 10.37 -13.41
C ILE A 67 13.06 10.47 -12.08
N MET A 68 12.48 11.10 -11.07
CA MET A 68 13.19 11.36 -9.82
C MET A 68 13.34 10.10 -8.95
N ALA A 69 12.33 9.23 -8.92
CA ALA A 69 12.30 8.07 -8.03
C ALA A 69 12.88 6.79 -8.67
N PHE A 70 12.67 6.56 -9.97
CA PHE A 70 12.95 5.25 -10.59
C PHE A 70 14.10 5.26 -11.59
N LEU A 71 14.47 6.41 -12.16
CA LEU A 71 15.60 6.52 -13.08
C LEU A 71 16.99 6.40 -12.42
N PRO A 72 17.22 6.90 -11.18
CA PRO A 72 18.51 6.77 -10.51
C PRO A 72 18.88 5.29 -10.27
N PRO A 73 20.10 4.86 -10.61
CA PRO A 73 20.59 3.53 -10.24
C PRO A 73 20.55 3.30 -8.72
N PRO A 74 20.33 2.06 -8.24
CA PRO A 74 20.19 1.77 -6.81
C PRO A 74 21.33 2.29 -5.91
N ALA A 75 22.56 2.36 -6.45
CA ALA A 75 23.72 2.87 -5.71
C ALA A 75 23.59 4.34 -5.28
N ILE A 76 22.97 5.19 -6.13
CA ILE A 76 22.83 6.63 -5.86
C ILE A 76 21.54 6.98 -5.11
N ARG A 77 20.57 6.06 -5.05
CA ARG A 77 19.30 6.26 -4.33
C ARG A 77 19.47 6.47 -2.83
N LYS A 78 20.58 6.03 -2.23
CA LYS A 78 20.89 6.26 -0.80
C LYS A 78 21.30 7.71 -0.49
N VAL A 79 21.72 8.45 -1.50
CA VAL A 79 22.20 9.84 -1.39
C VAL A 79 21.12 10.82 -1.84
N LEU A 80 20.23 10.36 -2.72
CA LEU A 80 19.04 11.09 -3.13
C LEU A 80 17.94 10.93 -2.07
N ALA A 81 17.19 12.01 -1.80
CA ALA A 81 16.01 11.97 -0.93
C ALA A 81 14.84 11.29 -1.65
N VAL A 82 14.96 9.98 -1.89
CA VAL A 82 13.88 9.15 -2.42
C VAL A 82 12.92 8.83 -1.26
N PRO A 83 11.59 8.90 -1.45
CA PRO A 83 10.64 8.60 -0.39
C PRO A 83 10.91 7.23 0.23
N THR A 84 11.06 7.21 1.56
CA THR A 84 11.29 6.00 2.34
C THR A 84 9.97 5.42 2.82
N GLN A 85 9.88 4.10 2.88
CA GLN A 85 8.72 3.41 3.44
C GLN A 85 8.87 3.29 4.96
N ASP A 86 8.11 4.11 5.69
CA ASP A 86 8.21 4.14 7.15
C ASP A 86 7.41 3.03 7.84
N LYS A 87 6.35 2.49 7.21
CA LYS A 87 5.50 1.44 7.80
C LYS A 87 4.94 0.49 6.75
N VAL A 88 5.50 -0.72 6.68
CA VAL A 88 4.94 -1.83 5.89
C VAL A 88 4.16 -2.75 6.83
N ASP A 89 2.90 -3.01 6.53
CA ASP A 89 2.08 -3.97 7.28
C ASP A 89 2.36 -5.40 6.79
N PHE A 90 2.72 -6.31 7.70
CA PHE A 90 2.98 -7.73 7.39
C PHE A 90 1.85 -8.66 7.83
N ARG A 91 0.76 -8.12 8.35
CA ARG A 91 -0.35 -8.94 8.84
C ARG A 91 -1.00 -9.67 7.68
N ALA A 92 -1.33 -10.94 7.92
CA ALA A 92 -1.99 -11.76 6.93
C ALA A 92 -3.46 -11.36 6.79
N ALA A 93 -3.94 -11.30 5.55
CA ALA A 93 -5.37 -11.20 5.27
C ALA A 93 -5.94 -12.60 4.98
N CYS A 94 -7.13 -12.89 5.51
CA CYS A 94 -7.81 -14.15 5.22
C CYS A 94 -8.34 -14.19 3.77
N PHE A 95 -8.23 -15.35 3.10
CA PHE A 95 -8.73 -15.51 1.73
C PHE A 95 -10.24 -15.57 1.63
N CYS A 96 -10.95 -15.80 2.75
CA CYS A 96 -12.42 -15.89 2.78
C CYS A 96 -13.07 -14.50 2.77
N HIS A 97 -12.72 -13.62 3.71
CA HIS A 97 -13.38 -12.31 3.87
C HIS A 97 -12.49 -11.12 3.52
N LYS A 98 -11.20 -11.33 3.24
CA LYS A 98 -10.20 -10.29 2.96
C LYS A 98 -9.89 -9.36 4.13
N ASN A 99 -10.31 -9.76 5.33
CA ASN A 99 -9.98 -9.06 6.55
C ASN A 99 -8.58 -9.46 7.02
N ILE A 100 -7.85 -8.48 7.53
CA ILE A 100 -6.61 -8.70 8.26
C ILE A 100 -6.93 -9.51 9.52
N VAL A 101 -6.14 -10.57 9.76
CA VAL A 101 -6.31 -11.46 10.92
C VAL A 101 -5.01 -11.54 11.70
N ASP A 102 -5.10 -11.40 13.02
CA ASP A 102 -3.96 -11.63 13.91
C ASP A 102 -3.73 -13.14 14.12
N ILE A 103 -4.82 -13.92 14.12
CA ILE A 103 -4.80 -15.39 14.21
C ILE A 103 -5.56 -15.95 13.01
N GLY A 104 -4.86 -16.74 12.20
CA GLY A 104 -5.41 -17.40 11.01
C GLY A 104 -5.17 -18.91 11.00
N PHE A 105 -6.03 -19.65 10.31
CA PHE A 105 -5.95 -21.09 10.12
C PHE A 105 -5.42 -21.39 8.71
N VAL A 106 -4.33 -22.15 8.61
CA VAL A 106 -3.64 -22.38 7.34
C VAL A 106 -3.97 -23.76 6.77
N CYS A 107 -4.28 -23.85 5.49
CA CYS A 107 -4.40 -25.12 4.78
C CYS A 107 -3.02 -25.76 4.62
N SER A 108 -2.85 -27.00 5.09
CA SER A 108 -1.58 -27.73 4.97
C SER A 108 -1.22 -28.14 3.53
N VAL A 109 -2.16 -28.04 2.58
CA VAL A 109 -1.94 -28.41 1.17
C VAL A 109 -1.55 -27.22 0.32
N CYS A 110 -2.32 -26.13 0.37
CA CYS A 110 -2.12 -24.97 -0.50
C CYS A 110 -1.73 -23.68 0.25
N LEU A 111 -1.49 -23.76 1.56
CA LEU A 111 -1.10 -22.64 2.42
C LEU A 111 -2.10 -21.46 2.46
N SER A 112 -3.33 -21.67 1.97
CA SER A 112 -4.40 -20.65 2.07
C SER A 112 -4.77 -20.40 3.54
N ILE A 113 -4.92 -19.12 3.90
CA ILE A 113 -5.20 -18.63 5.26
C ILE A 113 -6.70 -18.31 5.42
N PHE A 114 -7.30 -18.81 6.49
CA PHE A 114 -8.72 -18.62 6.84
C PHE A 114 -8.88 -17.92 8.18
N CYS A 115 -9.89 -17.07 8.34
CA CYS A 115 -10.18 -16.40 9.61
C CYS A 115 -10.89 -17.32 10.63
N GLN A 116 -11.43 -18.45 10.17
CA GLN A 116 -12.13 -19.44 11.00
C GLN A 116 -11.88 -20.84 10.43
N PRO A 117 -11.97 -21.90 11.26
CA PRO A 117 -11.86 -23.27 10.78
C PRO A 117 -13.01 -23.61 9.82
N VAL A 118 -12.67 -24.01 8.60
CA VAL A 118 -13.63 -24.44 7.57
C VAL A 118 -13.47 -25.94 7.31
N PRO A 119 -14.53 -26.68 6.93
CA PRO A 119 -14.44 -28.12 6.67
C PRO A 119 -13.78 -28.50 5.34
N VAL A 120 -13.81 -27.57 4.38
CA VAL A 120 -13.23 -27.75 3.05
C VAL A 120 -12.49 -26.49 2.64
N CYS A 121 -11.28 -26.62 2.11
CA CYS A 121 -10.53 -25.50 1.58
C CYS A 121 -11.26 -24.89 0.36
N SER A 122 -11.54 -23.59 0.38
CA SER A 122 -12.16 -22.91 -0.77
C SER A 122 -11.25 -22.85 -2.00
N THR A 123 -9.92 -22.93 -1.80
CA THR A 123 -8.90 -22.81 -2.85
C THR A 123 -8.63 -24.15 -3.53
N CYS A 124 -8.15 -25.15 -2.78
CA CYS A 124 -7.73 -26.45 -3.33
C CYS A 124 -8.74 -27.58 -3.12
N ARG A 125 -9.91 -27.30 -2.51
CA ARG A 125 -11.00 -28.27 -2.25
C ARG A 125 -10.63 -29.46 -1.36
N THR A 126 -9.48 -29.44 -0.71
CA THR A 126 -9.10 -30.46 0.29
C THR A 126 -10.09 -30.45 1.46
N LYS A 127 -10.58 -31.64 1.84
CA LYS A 127 -11.42 -31.86 3.02
C LYS A 127 -10.56 -31.99 4.26
N PHE A 128 -10.86 -31.26 5.31
CA PHE A 128 -10.10 -31.29 6.55
C PHE A 128 -10.64 -32.35 7.52
N PRO A 129 -9.77 -33.09 8.25
CA PRO A 129 -10.22 -34.07 9.22
C PRO A 129 -11.06 -33.43 10.34
N ILE A 130 -12.22 -34.02 10.64
CA ILE A 130 -13.17 -33.51 11.65
C ILE A 130 -12.50 -33.38 13.03
N LYS A 131 -11.60 -34.30 13.38
CA LYS A 131 -10.84 -34.26 14.64
C LYS A 131 -10.00 -32.97 14.75
N THR A 132 -9.30 -32.61 13.67
CA THR A 132 -8.50 -31.38 13.59
C THR A 132 -9.39 -30.15 13.68
N LEU A 133 -10.52 -30.16 12.96
CA LEU A 133 -11.46 -29.05 12.94
C LEU A 133 -12.08 -28.76 14.33
N LYS A 134 -12.42 -29.80 15.09
CA LYS A 134 -12.87 -29.66 16.49
C LYS A 134 -11.80 -29.05 17.39
N ARG A 135 -10.54 -29.49 17.27
CA ARG A 135 -9.42 -28.92 18.04
C ARG A 135 -9.17 -27.46 17.70
N LEU A 136 -9.20 -27.10 16.41
CA LEU A 136 -9.00 -25.72 15.95
C LEU A 136 -10.14 -24.79 16.39
N ASN A 137 -11.38 -25.28 16.42
CA ASN A 137 -12.51 -24.52 16.97
C ASN A 137 -12.37 -24.29 18.48
N ALA A 138 -11.89 -25.28 19.23
CA ALA A 138 -11.64 -25.14 20.67
C ALA A 138 -10.46 -24.21 20.99
N ALA A 139 -9.45 -24.16 20.11
CA ALA A 139 -8.29 -23.27 20.24
C ALA A 139 -8.56 -21.84 19.75
N ARG A 140 -9.78 -21.51 19.34
CA ARG A 140 -10.12 -20.18 18.85
C ARG A 140 -10.03 -19.18 20.02
N PRO A 141 -9.27 -18.08 19.88
CA PRO A 141 -9.32 -17.02 20.86
C PRO A 141 -10.76 -16.47 20.95
N PRO A 142 -11.24 -16.09 22.15
CA PRO A 142 -12.51 -15.37 22.26
C PRO A 142 -12.45 -14.16 21.34
N ALA A 143 -13.52 -13.93 20.57
CA ALA A 143 -13.55 -12.86 19.58
C ALA A 143 -13.15 -11.53 20.27
N PRO A 144 -12.24 -10.74 19.68
CA PRO A 144 -12.00 -9.41 20.18
C PRO A 144 -13.33 -8.66 20.09
N SER A 145 -13.90 -8.28 21.24
CA SER A 145 -14.95 -7.27 21.31
C SER A 145 -14.50 -6.11 20.44
N GLN A 146 -15.30 -5.74 19.44
CA GLN A 146 -15.00 -4.65 18.51
C GLN A 146 -14.54 -3.43 19.33
N ARG A 147 -13.23 -3.22 19.42
CA ARG A 147 -12.70 -1.94 19.88
C ARG A 147 -12.97 -1.02 18.70
N PRO A 148 -13.72 0.08 18.87
CA PRO A 148 -13.91 1.03 17.78
C PRO A 148 -12.51 1.40 17.29
N SER A 149 -12.31 1.28 15.97
CA SER A 149 -11.13 1.82 15.31
C SER A 149 -10.87 3.20 15.89
N PRO A 150 -9.65 3.54 16.34
CA PRO A 150 -9.36 4.91 16.71
C PRO A 150 -9.68 5.74 15.47
N ALA A 151 -10.68 6.61 15.61
CA ALA A 151 -11.00 7.62 14.62
C ALA A 151 -9.69 8.34 14.31
N GLY A 152 -9.17 8.12 13.10
CA GLY A 152 -8.04 8.87 12.59
C GLY A 152 -8.40 10.34 12.64
N THR A 153 -7.65 11.06 13.45
CA THR A 153 -7.62 12.49 13.68
C THR A 153 -7.88 13.28 12.39
N PRO A 154 -8.67 14.38 12.41
CA PRO A 154 -8.78 15.24 11.24
C PRO A 154 -7.39 15.81 10.94
N VAL A 155 -6.83 15.44 9.79
CA VAL A 155 -5.65 16.10 9.25
C VAL A 155 -6.07 17.52 8.90
N SER A 156 -5.65 18.47 9.73
CA SER A 156 -5.72 19.90 9.48
C SER A 156 -5.02 20.21 8.15
N ARG A 157 -5.81 20.66 7.17
CA ARG A 157 -5.32 21.30 5.94
C ARG A 157 -4.29 22.39 6.30
N PRO A 158 -3.09 22.43 5.68
CA PRO A 158 -2.33 23.66 5.63
C PRO A 158 -3.12 24.69 4.81
N ALA A 159 -3.25 25.89 5.36
CA ALA A 159 -3.85 27.03 4.69
C ALA A 159 -3.09 27.35 3.40
N ALA A 160 -3.83 27.59 2.33
CA ALA A 160 -3.30 28.11 1.08
C ALA A 160 -2.78 29.53 1.29
N HIS A 161 -1.49 29.74 1.06
CA HIS A 161 -0.93 31.07 0.80
C HIS A 161 -1.35 31.52 -0.61
N PRO A 162 -1.99 32.69 -0.79
CA PRO A 162 -2.25 33.24 -2.11
C PRO A 162 -0.98 33.87 -2.71
N ALA A 163 -0.90 33.76 -4.03
CA ALA A 163 0.18 34.15 -4.92
C ALA A 163 0.53 35.65 -4.87
N ASP A 164 1.83 35.95 -4.79
CA ASP A 164 2.39 37.26 -5.08
C ASP A 164 2.59 37.40 -6.60
N LYS A 165 1.79 38.26 -7.22
CA LYS A 165 1.90 38.60 -8.65
C LYS A 165 2.84 39.80 -8.77
N HIS A 166 4.08 39.57 -9.20
CA HIS A 166 4.93 40.63 -9.75
C HIS A 166 4.36 41.08 -11.11
N GLY A 167 3.69 42.23 -11.12
CA GLY A 167 3.30 42.97 -12.32
C GLY A 167 4.14 44.24 -12.44
N VAL A 168 4.96 44.31 -13.48
CA VAL A 168 5.76 45.48 -13.86
C VAL A 168 4.99 46.28 -14.94
N THR A 169 5.17 47.62 -14.93
CA THR A 169 4.72 48.69 -15.86
C THR A 169 3.29 49.23 -15.70
N ALA A 170 2.96 50.52 -15.84
CA ALA A 170 3.61 51.85 -15.85
C ALA A 170 2.46 52.92 -15.83
N PRO A 171 2.69 54.23 -16.03
CA PRO A 171 2.43 55.32 -15.09
C PRO A 171 1.06 56.03 -15.18
N HIS A 172 0.76 56.73 -14.08
CA HIS A 172 -0.43 57.53 -13.77
C HIS A 172 -0.43 58.89 -14.50
N VAL A 173 -1.45 59.14 -15.33
CA VAL A 173 -1.74 60.45 -15.94
C VAL A 173 -2.73 61.21 -15.07
N THR A 174 -2.34 62.44 -14.75
CA THR A 174 -3.00 63.47 -13.95
C THR A 174 -4.27 64.02 -14.60
N ASN A 175 -5.36 64.20 -13.85
CA ASN A 175 -6.20 65.40 -13.94
C ASN A 175 -7.13 65.54 -12.72
N GLY A 176 -7.27 66.75 -12.15
CA GLY A 176 -8.27 67.01 -11.11
C GLY A 176 -8.01 68.23 -10.24
N SER A 177 -8.38 69.40 -10.76
CA SER A 177 -8.68 70.69 -10.13
C SER A 177 -8.70 70.81 -8.60
N ARG A 178 -8.13 71.91 -8.10
CA ARG A 178 -8.73 72.76 -7.05
C ARG A 178 -8.16 74.20 -7.12
N HIS A 179 -9.02 75.12 -6.66
CA HIS A 179 -8.88 76.58 -6.54
C HIS A 179 -7.53 77.10 -6.05
#